data_AF-A0A3D5V043-F1
#
_entry.id   AF-A0A3D5V043-F1
#
_cell.length_a   1.000
_cell.length_b   1.000
_cell.length_c   1.000
_cell.angle_alpha   90.00
_cell.angle_beta   90.00
_cell.angle_gamma   90.00
#
_symmetry.space_group_name_H-M   'P 1'
#
loop_
_entity.id
_entity.type
_entity.pdbx_description
1 polymer ?
#
loop_
_entity_poly.entity_id
_entity_poly.type
_entity_poly.pdbx_seq_one_letter_code
_entity_poly.pdbx_strand_id
1 'polypeptide(L)'
;MLNRRSLDPEQRTLYGANLQPPSGYVFDAAVATTFSLDFETALAVPVSLALFAAENRDDILSHPLALLEGAERIAGRLVVFTDAGHIQASARPHSRLCSLLERIIVEVAAPQGGAFHPKMWALRFTPLRPEDPARLRLLILSRNLTRDRSWDIAATLDGVITKQPKAVNRPVADFLRRLP
;
A
#
# COMPACT_ATOMS: atom_id res chain seq x y z
N MET A 1 -5.62 24.89 -32.58
CA MET A 1 -5.30 23.45 -32.61
C MET A 1 -5.04 23.01 -31.18
N LEU A 2 -5.90 22.15 -30.61
CA LEU A 2 -5.77 21.66 -29.24
C LEU A 2 -4.55 20.75 -29.15
N ASN A 3 -3.58 21.13 -28.33
CA ASN A 3 -2.37 20.36 -28.04
C ASN A 3 -2.76 19.13 -27.19
N ARG A 4 -3.28 18.06 -27.82
CA ARG A 4 -3.52 16.78 -27.15
C ARG A 4 -2.16 16.14 -26.85
N ARG A 5 -1.58 16.48 -25.70
CA ARG A 5 -0.59 15.59 -25.07
C ARG A 5 -1.34 14.32 -24.69
N SER A 6 -1.25 13.30 -25.54
CA SER A 6 -1.55 11.93 -25.14
C SER A 6 -0.66 11.59 -23.94
N LEU A 7 -1.17 10.93 -22.91
CA LEU A 7 -0.29 10.50 -21.82
C LEU A 7 0.70 9.49 -22.41
N ASP A 8 1.96 9.64 -22.02
CA ASP A 8 3.05 8.80 -22.47
C ASP A 8 2.96 7.45 -21.72
N PRO A 9 2.74 6.30 -22.40
CA PRO A 9 2.66 5.00 -21.75
C PRO A 9 3.95 4.61 -21.01
N GLU A 10 5.08 5.24 -21.32
CA GLU A 10 6.35 5.04 -20.62
C GLU A 10 6.45 5.85 -19.31
N GLN A 11 5.59 6.86 -19.11
CA GLN A 11 5.47 7.58 -17.83
C GLN A 11 4.59 6.80 -16.84
N ARG A 12 4.88 5.51 -16.67
CA ARG A 12 4.10 4.62 -15.81
C ARG A 12 4.66 4.62 -14.39
N THR A 13 3.86 5.12 -13.45
CA THR A 13 4.22 4.98 -12.03
C THR A 13 3.88 3.56 -11.58
N LEU A 14 4.90 2.76 -11.27
CA LEU A 14 4.69 1.41 -10.75
C LEU A 14 4.11 1.46 -9.34
N TYR A 15 3.09 0.63 -9.09
CA TYR A 15 2.44 0.55 -7.78
C TYR A 15 3.44 0.32 -6.64
N GLY A 16 4.33 -0.66 -6.80
CA GLY A 16 5.37 -0.97 -5.81
C GLY A 16 6.38 0.15 -5.60
N ALA A 17 6.73 0.92 -6.64
CA ALA A 17 7.67 2.03 -6.53
C ALA A 17 7.14 3.13 -5.61
N ASN A 18 5.83 3.38 -5.61
CA ASN A 18 5.22 4.33 -4.68
C ASN A 18 5.27 3.88 -3.21
N LEU A 19 5.37 2.57 -2.96
CA LEU A 19 5.49 2.01 -1.61
C LEU A 19 6.93 2.00 -1.09
N GLN A 20 7.91 2.22 -1.97
CA GLN A 20 9.31 2.20 -1.61
C GLN A 20 9.64 3.33 -0.62
N PRO A 21 10.31 3.02 0.51
CA PRO A 21 10.82 4.03 1.42
C PRO A 21 11.78 5.00 0.72
N PRO A 22 11.75 6.29 1.07
CA PRO A 22 12.76 7.23 0.58
C PRO A 22 14.16 6.89 1.11
N SER A 23 15.20 7.34 0.42
CA SER A 23 16.59 7.12 0.84
C SER A 23 16.83 7.60 2.28
N GLY A 24 17.48 6.77 3.08
CA GLY A 24 17.72 7.02 4.50
C GLY A 24 16.55 6.65 5.43
N TYR A 25 15.50 6.01 4.92
CA TYR A 25 14.33 5.61 5.69
C TYR A 25 13.98 4.15 5.46
N VAL A 26 13.25 3.57 6.42
CA VAL A 26 12.69 2.21 6.34
C VAL A 26 11.18 2.26 6.50
N PHE A 27 10.50 1.26 5.95
CA PHE A 27 9.07 1.07 6.13
C PHE A 27 8.74 0.82 7.61
N ASP A 28 7.76 1.54 8.13
CA ASP A 28 7.29 1.37 9.50
C ASP A 28 5.87 0.83 9.55
N ALA A 29 4.89 1.53 8.96
CA ALA A 29 3.51 1.06 8.94
C ALA A 29 2.74 1.59 7.73
N ALA A 30 1.69 0.88 7.33
CA ALA A 30 0.76 1.40 6.33
C ALA A 30 -0.69 0.98 6.55
N VAL A 31 -1.59 1.88 6.15
CA VAL A 31 -3.01 1.60 5.96
C VAL A 31 -3.34 1.84 4.50
N ALA A 32 -3.99 0.88 3.87
CA ALA A 32 -4.49 0.99 2.51
C ALA A 32 -6.00 0.84 2.47
N THR A 33 -6.62 1.47 1.49
CA THR A 33 -8.02 1.23 1.15
C THR A 33 -8.13 0.97 -0.34
N THR A 34 -9.04 0.09 -0.72
CA THR A 34 -9.37 -0.21 -2.10
C THR A 34 -10.83 -0.62 -2.21
N PHE A 35 -11.42 -0.53 -3.40
CA PHE A 35 -12.79 -1.06 -3.58
C PHE A 35 -12.75 -2.57 -3.82
N SER A 36 -11.91 -2.99 -4.76
CA SER A 36 -11.75 -4.39 -5.11
C SER A 36 -10.29 -4.83 -5.02
N LEU A 37 -10.10 -6.11 -4.76
CA LEU A 37 -8.79 -6.66 -4.48
C LEU A 37 -8.63 -7.99 -5.21
N ASP A 38 -7.51 -8.17 -5.89
CA ASP A 38 -7.04 -9.48 -6.36
C ASP A 38 -5.98 -10.00 -5.38
N PHE A 39 -6.15 -11.24 -4.96
CA PHE A 39 -5.37 -11.84 -3.89
C PHE A 39 -3.86 -11.91 -4.22
N GLU A 40 -3.48 -12.26 -5.45
CA GLU A 40 -2.08 -12.29 -5.87
C GLU A 40 -1.47 -10.89 -5.91
N THR A 41 -2.27 -9.90 -6.36
CA THR A 41 -1.85 -8.50 -6.40
C THR A 41 -1.63 -7.95 -4.99
N ALA A 42 -2.48 -8.32 -4.04
CA ALA A 42 -2.32 -7.93 -2.64
C ALA A 42 -1.09 -8.59 -1.99
N LEU A 43 -0.81 -9.85 -2.30
CA LEU A 43 0.40 -10.54 -1.83
C LEU A 43 1.70 -9.90 -2.30
N ALA A 44 1.70 -9.30 -3.49
CA ALA A 44 2.87 -8.61 -4.00
C ALA A 44 3.31 -7.43 -3.13
N VAL A 45 2.40 -6.84 -2.33
CA VAL A 45 2.71 -5.69 -1.47
C VAL A 45 3.70 -6.04 -0.35
N PRO A 46 3.37 -6.94 0.60
CA PRO A 46 4.30 -7.27 1.69
C PRO A 46 5.60 -7.87 1.17
N VAL A 47 5.56 -8.62 0.07
CA VAL A 47 6.76 -9.16 -0.58
C VAL A 47 7.65 -8.04 -1.12
N SER A 48 7.08 -7.07 -1.84
CA SER A 48 7.85 -5.93 -2.38
C SER A 48 8.48 -5.09 -1.28
N LEU A 49 7.74 -4.82 -0.20
CA LEU A 49 8.25 -4.10 0.96
C LEU A 49 9.37 -4.86 1.69
N ALA A 50 9.27 -6.19 1.80
CA ALA A 50 10.33 -7.03 2.33
C ALA A 50 11.59 -6.97 1.46
N LEU A 51 11.43 -7.00 0.13
CA LEU A 51 12.54 -6.83 -0.81
C LEU A 51 13.20 -5.45 -0.73
N PHE A 52 12.42 -4.38 -0.51
CA PHE A 52 12.98 -3.03 -0.30
C PHE A 52 13.73 -2.89 1.03
N ALA A 53 13.39 -3.71 2.03
CA ALA A 53 14.07 -3.71 3.32
C ALA A 53 15.33 -4.59 3.34
N ALA A 54 15.54 -5.43 2.32
CA ALA A 54 16.70 -6.32 2.24
C ALA A 54 17.97 -5.54 1.85
N GLU A 55 19.08 -5.81 2.54
CA GLU A 55 20.40 -5.25 2.19
C GLU A 55 20.88 -5.73 0.82
N ASN A 56 20.61 -7.00 0.49
CA ASN A 56 20.89 -7.60 -0.80
C ASN A 56 19.63 -8.29 -1.36
N ARG A 57 19.06 -7.68 -2.40
CA ARG A 57 17.83 -8.17 -3.02
C ARG A 57 18.00 -9.53 -3.71
N ASP A 58 19.15 -9.77 -4.34
CA ASP A 58 19.37 -11.01 -5.07
C ASP A 58 19.61 -12.19 -4.10
N ASP A 59 20.21 -11.90 -2.94
CA ASP A 59 20.41 -12.87 -1.88
C ASP A 59 19.09 -13.31 -1.24
N ILE A 60 18.22 -12.36 -0.83
CA ILE A 60 16.92 -12.71 -0.22
C ILE A 60 16.01 -13.47 -1.20
N LEU A 61 16.10 -13.19 -2.51
CA LEU A 61 15.37 -13.93 -3.54
C LEU A 61 15.85 -15.39 -3.68
N SER A 62 17.10 -15.67 -3.33
CA SER A 62 17.62 -17.04 -3.31
C SER A 62 17.25 -17.82 -2.04
N HIS A 63 16.67 -17.14 -1.03
CA HIS A 63 16.27 -17.72 0.25
C HIS A 63 14.76 -17.56 0.52
N PRO A 64 13.90 -18.47 0.01
CA PRO A 64 12.44 -18.35 0.10
C PRO A 64 11.88 -18.19 1.51
N LEU A 65 12.52 -18.82 2.51
CA LEU A 65 12.12 -18.70 3.92
C LEU A 65 12.41 -17.30 4.47
N ALA A 66 13.57 -16.73 4.17
CA ALA A 66 13.92 -15.37 4.59
C ALA A 66 12.98 -14.32 3.97
N LEU A 67 12.60 -14.52 2.70
CA LEU A 67 11.60 -13.68 2.04
C LEU A 67 10.22 -13.79 2.71
N LEU A 68 9.79 -15.02 3.05
CA LEU A 68 8.52 -15.25 3.74
C LEU A 68 8.50 -14.58 5.13
N GLU A 69 9.55 -14.75 5.93
CA GLU A 69 9.68 -14.10 7.24
C GLU A 69 9.69 -12.57 7.12
N GLY A 70 10.37 -12.04 6.10
CA GLY A 70 10.34 -10.63 5.76
C GLY A 70 8.91 -10.14 5.47
N ALA A 71 8.19 -10.87 4.62
CA ALA A 71 6.79 -10.56 4.29
C ALA A 71 5.86 -10.67 5.50
N GLU A 72 6.04 -11.66 6.37
CA GLU A 72 5.32 -11.82 7.64
C GLU A 72 5.55 -10.62 8.58
N ARG A 73 6.80 -10.14 8.67
CA ARG A 73 7.14 -8.96 9.47
C ARG A 73 6.48 -7.69 8.93
N ILE A 74 6.44 -7.52 7.61
CA ILE A 74 5.75 -6.39 6.98
C ILE A 74 4.24 -6.49 7.20
N ALA A 75 3.65 -7.69 7.03
CA ALA A 75 2.23 -7.93 7.23
C ALA A 75 1.79 -7.55 8.64
N GLY A 76 2.63 -7.77 9.66
CA GLY A 76 2.36 -7.33 11.04
C GLY A 76 2.24 -5.81 11.23
N ARG A 77 2.51 -4.98 10.20
CA ARG A 77 2.45 -3.52 10.24
C ARG A 77 1.64 -2.92 9.08
N LEU A 78 0.84 -3.75 8.42
CA LEU A 78 0.05 -3.38 7.25
C LEU A 78 -1.42 -3.78 7.47
N VAL A 79 -2.34 -2.89 7.14
CA VAL A 79 -3.77 -3.20 7.03
C VAL A 79 -4.31 -2.69 5.70
N VAL A 80 -5.11 -3.50 5.03
CA VAL A 80 -5.76 -3.20 3.75
C VAL A 80 -7.26 -3.35 3.92
N PHE A 81 -7.99 -2.25 3.82
CA PHE A 81 -9.45 -2.27 3.83
C PHE A 81 -9.99 -2.40 2.42
N THR A 82 -10.94 -3.31 2.22
CA THR A 82 -11.60 -3.53 0.92
C THR A 82 -13.11 -3.57 1.09
N ASP A 83 -13.87 -3.24 0.05
CA ASP A 83 -15.33 -3.39 0.10
C ASP A 83 -15.71 -4.86 0.27
N ALA A 84 -16.70 -5.13 1.13
CA ALA A 84 -17.13 -6.49 1.43
C ALA A 84 -17.66 -7.19 0.17
N GLY A 85 -17.21 -8.43 -0.08
CA GLY A 85 -17.59 -9.22 -1.24
C GLY A 85 -16.82 -8.88 -2.53
N HIS A 86 -15.86 -7.95 -2.49
CA HIS A 86 -15.08 -7.52 -3.65
C HIS A 86 -13.63 -8.07 -3.68
N ILE A 87 -13.39 -9.18 -2.98
CA ILE A 87 -12.13 -9.93 -3.05
C ILE A 87 -12.22 -11.00 -4.15
N GLN A 88 -11.38 -10.86 -5.18
CA GLN A 88 -11.14 -11.85 -6.21
C GLN A 88 -10.03 -12.80 -5.75
N ALA A 89 -10.43 -13.97 -5.26
CA ALA A 89 -9.51 -15.02 -4.84
C ALA A 89 -9.48 -16.16 -5.86
N SER A 90 -8.38 -16.27 -6.60
CA SER A 90 -8.00 -17.47 -7.35
C SER A 90 -6.94 -18.28 -6.60
N ALA A 91 -6.97 -18.23 -5.26
CA ALA A 91 -5.90 -18.76 -4.43
C ALA A 91 -5.96 -20.30 -4.35
N ARG A 92 -4.79 -20.95 -4.32
CA ARG A 92 -4.70 -22.36 -3.94
C ARG A 92 -5.00 -22.50 -2.44
N PRO A 93 -5.88 -23.42 -2.03
CA PRO A 93 -6.12 -23.69 -0.61
C PRO A 93 -4.79 -23.98 0.12
N HIS A 94 -4.61 -23.42 1.31
CA HIS A 94 -3.51 -23.71 2.27
C HIS A 94 -2.10 -23.17 1.94
N SER A 95 -1.95 -22.13 1.11
CA SER A 95 -0.65 -21.46 0.98
C SER A 95 -0.36 -20.56 2.20
N ARG A 96 0.85 -20.64 2.79
CA ARG A 96 1.28 -19.76 3.90
C ARG A 96 1.20 -18.28 3.55
N LEU A 97 1.42 -17.94 2.28
CA LEU A 97 1.23 -16.59 1.79
C LEU A 97 -0.23 -16.16 1.93
N CYS A 98 -1.20 -17.06 1.69
CA CYS A 98 -2.61 -16.72 1.87
C CYS A 98 -2.95 -16.35 3.31
N SER A 99 -2.36 -17.04 4.28
CA SER A 99 -2.52 -16.72 5.71
C SER A 99 -1.94 -15.35 6.08
N LEU A 100 -1.01 -14.79 5.30
CA LEU A 100 -0.60 -13.38 5.48
C LEU A 100 -1.76 -12.43 5.19
N LEU A 101 -2.49 -12.68 4.11
CA LEU A 101 -3.58 -11.81 3.67
C LEU A 101 -4.76 -11.85 4.61
N GLU A 102 -5.09 -13.02 5.16
CA GLU A 102 -6.12 -13.15 6.20
C GLU A 102 -5.87 -12.24 7.41
N ARG A 103 -4.61 -11.92 7.70
CA ARG A 103 -4.24 -11.07 8.84
C ARG A 103 -4.24 -9.57 8.53
N ILE A 104 -4.13 -9.20 7.26
CA ILE A 104 -3.99 -7.78 6.86
C ILE A 104 -5.20 -7.24 6.11
N ILE A 105 -6.04 -8.10 5.52
CA ILE A 105 -7.22 -7.68 4.78
C ILE A 105 -8.42 -7.61 5.71
N VAL A 106 -9.08 -6.46 5.72
CA VAL A 106 -10.33 -6.23 6.45
C VAL A 106 -11.41 -5.85 5.44
N GLU A 107 -12.47 -6.65 5.36
CA GLU A 107 -13.64 -6.30 4.57
C GLU A 107 -14.49 -5.25 5.30
N VAL A 108 -14.88 -4.21 4.58
CA VAL A 108 -15.66 -3.09 5.09
C VAL A 108 -17.03 -3.12 4.44
N ALA A 109 -18.07 -3.24 5.27
CA ALA A 109 -19.44 -2.98 4.84
C ALA A 109 -19.72 -1.49 4.95
N ALA A 110 -19.95 -0.81 3.83
CA ALA A 110 -20.28 0.61 3.87
C ALA A 110 -21.65 0.84 4.56
N PRO A 111 -21.81 1.93 5.33
CA PRO A 111 -23.07 2.25 5.97
C PRO A 111 -24.21 2.37 4.95
N GLN A 112 -25.44 2.04 5.38
CA GLN A 112 -26.66 2.24 4.60
C GLN A 112 -26.69 1.48 3.26
N GLY A 113 -25.92 0.39 3.14
CA GLY A 113 -25.85 -0.42 1.91
C GLY A 113 -25.11 0.28 0.76
N GLY A 114 -24.30 1.30 1.06
CA GLY A 114 -23.42 1.94 0.08
C GLY A 114 -22.19 1.07 -0.25
N ALA A 115 -21.28 1.63 -1.06
CA ALA A 115 -20.02 0.99 -1.42
C ALA A 115 -18.81 1.69 -0.76
N PHE A 116 -17.90 0.91 -0.20
CA PHE A 116 -16.61 1.40 0.28
C PHE A 116 -15.65 1.57 -0.91
N HIS A 117 -15.68 2.75 -1.53
CA HIS A 117 -14.92 3.01 -2.76
C HIS A 117 -13.59 3.81 -2.67
N PRO A 118 -13.02 4.16 -1.48
CA PRO A 118 -11.76 4.89 -1.43
C PRO A 118 -10.58 4.02 -1.89
N LYS A 119 -9.59 4.66 -2.51
CA LYS A 119 -8.38 4.01 -3.05
C LYS A 119 -7.19 4.85 -2.66
N MET A 120 -6.53 4.47 -1.58
CA MET A 120 -5.43 5.26 -1.01
C MET A 120 -4.45 4.42 -0.22
N TRP A 121 -3.23 4.94 -0.03
CA TRP A 121 -2.25 4.45 0.94
C TRP A 121 -1.79 5.57 1.85
N ALA A 122 -1.76 5.32 3.16
CA ALA A 122 -1.12 6.16 4.15
C ALA A 122 0.05 5.37 4.71
N LEU A 123 1.26 5.76 4.34
CA LEU A 123 2.50 5.10 4.75
C LEU A 123 3.24 5.98 5.75
N ARG A 124 3.87 5.33 6.72
CA ARG A 124 4.84 5.93 7.64
C ARG A 124 6.20 5.27 7.44
N PHE A 125 7.23 6.10 7.42
CA PHE A 125 8.61 5.68 7.32
C PHE A 125 9.42 6.26 8.49
N THR A 126 10.25 5.43 9.09
CA THR A 126 11.18 5.85 10.15
C THR A 126 12.57 6.07 9.56
N PRO A 127 13.29 7.12 9.98
CA PRO A 127 14.63 7.38 9.48
C PRO A 127 15.63 6.38 10.08
N LEU A 128 16.70 6.10 9.31
CA LEU A 128 17.87 5.36 9.81
C LEU A 128 18.70 6.22 10.77
N ARG A 129 18.60 7.54 10.65
CA ARG A 129 19.26 8.53 11.49
C ARG A 129 18.27 9.06 12.54
N PRO A 130 18.49 8.85 13.85
CA PRO A 130 17.52 9.21 14.89
C PRO A 130 17.14 10.69 14.96
N GLU A 131 17.99 11.58 14.45
CA GLU A 131 17.78 13.02 14.42
C GLU A 131 16.79 13.50 13.35
N ASP A 132 16.54 12.68 12.32
CA ASP A 132 15.63 13.00 11.24
C ASP A 132 14.16 12.80 11.69
N PRO A 133 13.19 13.56 11.14
CA PRO A 133 11.79 13.34 11.43
C PRO A 133 11.24 12.15 10.65
N ALA A 134 10.30 11.40 11.25
CA ALA A 134 9.53 10.40 10.50
C ALA A 134 8.82 11.03 9.29
N ARG A 135 8.76 10.26 8.19
CA ARG A 135 8.10 10.68 6.95
C ARG A 135 6.77 10.00 6.79
N LEU A 136 5.84 10.71 6.16
CA LEU A 136 4.54 10.21 5.76
C LEU A 136 4.41 10.31 4.25
N ARG A 137 3.75 9.33 3.65
CA ARG A 137 3.33 9.38 2.25
C ARG A 137 1.86 9.06 2.15
N LEU A 138 1.11 9.93 1.48
CA LEU A 138 -0.26 9.69 1.09
C LEU A 138 -0.32 9.45 -0.42
N LEU A 139 -0.80 8.27 -0.82
CA LEU A 139 -1.13 7.95 -2.20
C LEU A 139 -2.64 8.03 -2.37
N ILE A 140 -3.09 8.76 -3.39
CA ILE A 140 -4.49 8.73 -3.85
C ILE A 140 -4.50 8.13 -5.24
N LEU A 141 -5.33 7.11 -5.45
CA LEU A 141 -5.27 6.26 -6.64
C LEU A 141 -6.65 6.22 -7.32
N SER A 142 -6.69 6.16 -8.65
CA SER A 142 -7.91 5.76 -9.36
C SER A 142 -8.04 4.24 -9.49
N ARG A 143 -6.91 3.51 -9.41
CA ARG A 143 -6.87 2.05 -9.53
C ARG A 143 -7.21 1.32 -8.24
N ASN A 144 -7.74 0.12 -8.40
CA ASN A 144 -7.88 -0.87 -7.33
C ASN A 144 -6.62 -1.74 -7.21
N LEU A 145 -6.52 -2.51 -6.12
CA LEU A 145 -5.44 -3.48 -5.92
C LEU A 145 -5.72 -4.77 -6.71
N THR A 146 -5.78 -4.64 -8.04
CA THR A 146 -6.11 -5.72 -8.96
C THR A 146 -5.10 -5.84 -10.10
N ARG A 147 -5.20 -6.92 -10.88
CA ARG A 147 -4.42 -7.14 -12.11
C ARG A 147 -4.89 -6.32 -13.31
N ASP A 148 -5.82 -5.39 -13.11
CA ASP A 148 -6.34 -4.54 -14.17
C ASP A 148 -5.22 -3.72 -14.84
N ARG A 149 -5.33 -3.59 -16.16
CA ARG A 149 -4.35 -2.92 -17.03
C ARG A 149 -4.92 -1.65 -17.65
N SER A 150 -6.03 -1.14 -17.13
CA SER A 150 -6.59 0.13 -17.55
C SER A 150 -5.63 1.28 -17.22
N TRP A 151 -5.86 2.40 -17.89
CA TRP A 151 -5.16 3.63 -17.58
C TRP A 151 -5.62 4.15 -16.22
N ASP A 152 -4.68 4.56 -15.40
CA ASP A 152 -4.93 5.06 -14.06
C ASP A 152 -4.16 6.37 -13.80
N ILE A 153 -4.55 7.02 -12.72
CA ILE A 153 -3.90 8.23 -12.21
C ILE A 153 -3.59 7.98 -10.74
N ALA A 154 -2.40 8.41 -10.34
CA ALA A 154 -1.95 8.40 -8.96
C ALA A 154 -1.46 9.80 -8.56
N ALA A 155 -1.78 10.22 -7.35
CA ALA A 155 -1.19 11.39 -6.70
C ALA A 155 -0.40 10.93 -5.48
N THR A 156 0.89 11.26 -5.45
CA THR A 156 1.81 10.95 -4.35
C THR A 156 2.13 12.24 -3.59
N LEU A 157 1.84 12.26 -2.30
CA LEU A 157 2.00 13.40 -1.42
C LEU A 157 2.93 13.02 -0.26
N ASP A 158 4.16 13.51 -0.28
CA ASP A 158 5.14 13.29 0.77
C ASP A 158 5.10 14.41 1.83
N GLY A 159 5.28 14.03 3.09
CA GLY A 159 5.31 14.95 4.22
C GLY A 159 6.21 14.45 5.36
N VAL A 160 6.48 15.34 6.30
CA VAL A 160 7.23 15.04 7.53
C VAL A 160 6.32 15.21 8.74
N ILE A 161 6.48 14.35 9.74
CA ILE A 161 5.82 14.54 11.03
C ILE A 161 6.45 15.75 11.73
N THR A 162 5.62 16.70 12.12
CA THR A 162 6.04 17.90 12.86
C THR A 162 5.38 17.93 14.24
N LYS A 163 5.80 18.86 15.10
CA LYS A 163 5.26 18.98 16.46
C LYS A 163 3.77 19.34 16.53
N GLN A 164 3.22 19.93 15.47
CA GLN A 164 1.84 20.41 15.44
C GLN A 164 1.06 19.81 14.26
N PRO A 165 -0.19 19.36 14.46
CA PRO A 165 -1.02 18.90 13.36
C PRO A 165 -1.38 20.06 12.42
N LYS A 166 -1.40 19.78 11.12
CA LYS A 166 -1.88 20.74 10.12
C LYS A 166 -3.36 20.54 9.87
N ALA A 167 -4.16 21.60 9.97
CA ALA A 167 -5.62 21.54 9.78
C ALA A 167 -6.01 20.95 8.42
N VAL A 168 -5.23 21.21 7.37
CA VAL A 168 -5.43 20.66 6.02
C VAL A 168 -5.42 19.11 5.99
N ASN A 169 -4.74 18.46 6.93
CA ASN A 169 -4.67 16.99 7.01
C ASN A 169 -5.85 16.38 7.76
N ARG A 170 -6.71 17.20 8.39
CA ARG A 170 -7.81 16.73 9.24
C ARG A 170 -8.77 15.76 8.52
N PRO A 171 -9.20 16.00 7.27
CA PRO A 171 -10.10 15.06 6.59
C PRO A 171 -9.52 13.66 6.44
N VAL A 172 -8.23 13.55 6.11
CA VAL A 172 -7.54 12.26 5.97
C VAL A 172 -7.40 11.57 7.33
N ALA A 173 -7.04 12.31 8.37
CA ALA A 173 -6.95 11.75 9.72
C ALA A 173 -8.32 11.27 10.24
N ASP A 174 -9.38 12.04 10.01
CA ASP A 174 -10.74 11.68 10.42
C ASP A 174 -11.27 10.48 9.62
N PHE A 175 -10.93 10.37 8.34
CA PHE A 175 -11.22 9.19 7.53
C PHE A 175 -10.53 7.94 8.10
N LEU A 176 -9.21 7.99 8.34
CA LEU A 176 -8.45 6.85 8.86
C LEU A 176 -8.95 6.39 10.24
N ARG A 177 -9.39 7.30 11.11
CA ARG A 177 -9.97 6.97 12.43
C ARG A 177 -11.36 6.33 12.36
N ARG A 178 -12.05 6.45 11.23
CA ARG A 178 -13.38 5.86 11.01
C ARG A 178 -13.31 4.50 10.31
N LEU A 179 -12.14 4.08 9.87
CA LEU A 179 -11.94 2.71 9.42
C LEU A 179 -12.13 1.75 10.61
N PRO A 180 -12.70 0.55 10.38
CA PRO A 180 -12.94 -0.44 11.42
C PRO A 180 -11.69 -0.84 12.22
#